data_AF-A0A964YP88-F1
#
_entry.id   AF-A0A964YP88-F1
#
_cell.length_a   1.000
_cell.length_b   1.000
_cell.length_c   1.000
_cell.angle_alpha   90.00
_cell.angle_beta   90.00
_cell.angle_gamma   90.00
#
_symmetry.space_group_name_H-M   'P 1'
#
loop_
_entity.id
_entity.type
_entity.pdbx_description
1 polymer ?
#
loop_
_entity_poly.entity_id
_entity_poly.type
_entity_poly.pdbx_seq_one_letter_code
_entity_poly.pdbx_strand_id
1 'polypeptide(L)'
;RGLRAELSVLDEQLIRLISKRMVISEAIGHYKNAHHLAIFQTSQWEESLKKFVQMAGEMDISSDFAKELFTLVHQESIETQSRILSKKNDHGSHQTE
;
A
#
# COMPACT_ATOMS: atom_id res chain seq x y z
N ARG A 1 30.04 4.83 -15.80
CA ARG A 1 29.80 4.26 -14.45
C ARG A 1 28.85 5.12 -13.61
N GLY A 2 28.69 6.43 -13.87
CA GLY A 2 27.77 7.32 -13.11
C GLY A 2 26.28 6.97 -13.22
N LEU A 3 25.73 6.83 -14.44
CA LEU A 3 24.28 6.60 -14.63
C LEU A 3 23.70 5.39 -13.89
N ARG A 4 24.46 4.29 -13.78
CA ARG A 4 24.01 3.11 -13.02
C ARG A 4 23.97 3.36 -11.53
N ALA A 5 24.92 4.15 -11.00
CA ALA A 5 24.92 4.51 -9.59
C ALA A 5 23.78 5.48 -9.27
N GLU A 6 23.50 6.43 -10.16
CA GLU A 6 22.34 7.32 -10.05
C GLU A 6 21.03 6.53 -10.05
N LEU A 7 20.90 5.54 -10.96
CA LEU A 7 19.74 4.65 -10.99
C LEU A 7 19.60 3.86 -9.67
N SER A 8 20.69 3.27 -9.16
CA SER A 8 20.66 2.55 -7.88
C SER A 8 20.21 3.44 -6.72
N VAL A 9 20.65 4.70 -6.68
CA VAL A 9 20.21 5.65 -5.65
C VAL A 9 18.71 5.94 -5.76
N LEU A 10 18.17 6.09 -6.97
CA LEU A 10 16.73 6.28 -7.19
C LEU A 10 15.93 5.04 -6.78
N ASP A 11 16.41 3.84 -7.12
CA ASP A 11 15.75 2.59 -6.74
C ASP A 11 15.70 2.41 -5.22
N GLU A 12 16.80 2.73 -4.52
CA GLU A 12 16.82 2.75 -3.06
C GLU A 12 15.83 3.75 -2.46
N GLN A 13 15.70 4.93 -3.06
CA GLN A 13 14.72 5.94 -2.64
C GLN A 13 13.29 5.45 -2.87
N LEU A 14 13.03 4.79 -4.00
CA LEU A 14 11.73 4.21 -4.31
C LEU A 14 11.32 3.17 -3.26
N ILE A 15 12.22 2.26 -2.88
CA ILE A 15 11.96 1.27 -1.82
C ILE A 15 11.67 1.96 -0.48
N ARG A 16 12.41 3.01 -0.12
CA ARG A 16 12.14 3.78 1.11
C ARG A 16 10.78 4.49 1.07
N LEU A 17 10.36 5.00 -0.08
CA LEU A 17 9.05 5.62 -0.25
C LEU A 17 7.92 4.60 -0.11
N ILE A 18 8.07 3.42 -0.72
CA ILE A 18 7.11 2.32 -0.59
C ILE A 18 7.01 1.89 0.87
N SER A 19 8.14 1.73 1.58
CA SER A 19 8.17 1.39 3.01
C SER A 19 7.40 2.41 3.85
N LYS A 20 7.65 3.72 3.66
CA LYS A 20 6.89 4.79 4.35
C LYS A 20 5.40 4.70 4.06
N ARG A 21 5.01 4.43 2.81
CA ARG A 21 3.60 4.24 2.41
C ARG A 21 2.97 3.04 3.13
N MET A 22 3.71 1.95 3.37
CA MET A 22 3.21 0.79 4.10
C MET A 22 3.00 1.06 5.59
N VAL A 23 3.87 1.86 6.23
CA VAL A 23 3.66 2.31 7.62
C VAL A 23 2.34 3.09 7.75
N ILE A 24 2.02 3.95 6.79
CA ILE A 24 0.72 4.65 6.75
C ILE A 24 -0.43 3.66 6.55
N SER A 25 -0.24 2.65 5.68
CA SER A 25 -1.24 1.61 5.43
C SER A 25 -1.52 0.80 6.70
N GLU A 26 -0.50 0.52 7.51
CA GLU A 26 -0.65 -0.12 8.83
C GLU A 26 -1.46 0.76 9.79
N ALA A 27 -1.14 2.06 9.88
CA ALA A 27 -1.91 3.00 10.70
C ALA A 27 -3.40 3.08 10.27
N ILE A 28 -3.67 3.06 8.96
CA ILE A 28 -5.04 2.98 8.42
C ILE A 28 -5.73 1.69 8.85
N GLY A 29 -5.03 0.55 8.81
CA GLY A 29 -5.57 -0.73 9.27
C GLY A 29 -5.93 -0.72 10.75
N HIS A 30 -5.07 -0.16 11.61
CA HIS A 30 -5.37 0.04 13.03
C HIS A 30 -6.59 0.93 13.24
N TYR A 31 -6.66 2.07 12.53
CA TYR A 31 -7.80 2.98 12.60
C TYR A 31 -9.11 2.29 12.22
N LYS A 32 -9.14 1.59 11.08
CA LYS A 32 -10.33 0.86 10.61
C LYS A 32 -10.75 -0.22 11.60
N ASN A 33 -9.80 -1.00 12.13
CA ASN A 33 -10.08 -2.02 13.14
C ASN A 33 -10.69 -1.42 14.42
N ALA A 34 -10.12 -0.32 14.92
CA ALA A 34 -10.65 0.36 16.11
C ALA A 34 -12.09 0.88 15.93
N HIS A 35 -12.50 1.17 14.70
CA HIS A 35 -13.82 1.69 14.34
C HIS A 35 -14.72 0.65 13.67
N HIS A 36 -14.31 -0.62 13.61
CA HIS A 36 -15.05 -1.71 12.95
C HIS A 36 -15.39 -1.43 11.47
N LEU A 37 -14.52 -0.70 10.76
CA LEU A 37 -14.65 -0.38 9.35
C LEU A 37 -14.03 -1.48 8.47
N ALA A 38 -14.60 -1.72 7.29
CA ALA A 38 -14.06 -2.66 6.32
C ALA A 38 -12.69 -2.20 5.77
N ILE A 39 -11.78 -3.15 5.53
CA ILE A 39 -10.45 -2.87 4.96
C ILE A 39 -10.56 -2.34 3.54
N PHE A 40 -11.42 -2.93 2.72
CA PHE A 40 -11.47 -2.67 1.29
C PHE A 40 -12.64 -1.76 0.91
N GLN A 41 -12.33 -0.70 0.17
CA GLN A 41 -13.29 0.28 -0.35
C GLN A 41 -13.00 0.49 -1.84
N THR A 42 -13.70 -0.25 -2.70
CA THR A 42 -13.45 -0.33 -4.14
C THR A 42 -13.49 1.04 -4.83
N SER A 43 -14.48 1.88 -4.52
CA SER A 43 -14.68 3.17 -5.20
C SER A 43 -13.54 4.16 -4.96
N GLN A 44 -13.00 4.23 -3.75
CA GLN A 44 -11.86 5.11 -3.42
C GLN A 44 -10.57 4.64 -4.10
N TRP A 45 -10.39 3.32 -4.20
CA TRP A 45 -9.27 2.73 -4.92
C TRP A 45 -9.33 3.06 -6.41
N GLU A 46 -10.49 2.86 -7.05
CA GLU A 46 -10.68 3.14 -8.48
C GLU A 46 -10.39 4.61 -8.82
N GLU A 47 -10.85 5.55 -7.99
CA GLU A 47 -10.57 6.98 -8.17
C GLU A 47 -9.07 7.28 -8.05
N SER A 48 -8.41 6.72 -7.04
CA SER A 48 -6.98 6.90 -6.81
C SER A 48 -6.16 6.31 -7.96
N LEU A 49 -6.49 5.09 -8.40
CA LEU A 49 -5.81 4.43 -9.52
C LEU A 49 -5.96 5.24 -10.81
N LYS A 50 -7.18 5.71 -11.12
CA LYS A 50 -7.42 6.56 -12.30
C LYS A 50 -6.53 7.81 -12.26
N LYS A 51 -6.45 8.49 -11.12
CA LYS A 51 -5.58 9.66 -10.93
C LYS A 51 -4.10 9.31 -11.16
N PHE A 52 -3.60 8.22 -10.58
CA PHE A 52 -2.19 7.86 -10.71
C PHE A 52 -1.81 7.45 -12.14
N VAL A 53 -2.70 6.72 -12.82
CA VAL A 53 -2.51 6.35 -14.23
C VAL A 53 -2.49 7.59 -15.12
N GLN A 54 -3.38 8.57 -14.88
CA GLN A 54 -3.37 9.83 -15.61
C GLN A 54 -2.04 10.59 -15.40
N MET A 55 -1.61 10.75 -14.14
CA MET A 55 -0.35 11.42 -13.81
C MET A 55 0.86 10.74 -14.45
N ALA A 56 0.88 9.40 -14.50
CA ALA A 56 1.94 8.65 -15.16
C ALA A 56 1.98 8.94 -16.67
N GLY A 57 0.82 8.98 -17.33
CA GLY A 57 0.72 9.32 -18.74
C GLY A 57 1.20 10.75 -19.04
N GLU A 58 0.95 11.71 -18.17
CA GLU A 58 1.46 13.09 -18.27
C GLU A 58 2.99 13.19 -18.13
N MET A 59 3.64 12.13 -17.61
CA MET A 59 5.09 12.02 -17.42
C MET A 59 5.74 11.03 -18.41
N ASP A 60 5.05 10.70 -19.51
CA ASP A 60 5.49 9.72 -20.52
C ASP A 60 5.77 8.31 -19.97
N ILE A 61 5.15 7.96 -18.83
CA ILE A 61 5.16 6.61 -18.28
C ILE A 61 3.95 5.86 -18.84
N SER A 62 4.18 4.63 -19.32
CA SER A 62 3.09 3.77 -19.82
C SER A 62 1.97 3.63 -18.78
N SER A 63 0.74 3.93 -19.21
CA SER A 63 -0.47 3.78 -18.39
C SER A 63 -0.64 2.36 -17.87
N ASP A 64 -0.30 1.35 -18.68
CA ASP A 64 -0.39 -0.06 -18.30
C ASP A 64 0.64 -0.40 -17.21
N PHE A 65 1.87 0.08 -17.38
CA PHE A 65 2.92 -0.08 -16.37
C PHE A 65 2.51 0.57 -15.03
N ALA A 66 2.01 1.81 -15.08
CA ALA A 66 1.54 2.49 -13.89
C ALA A 66 0.38 1.75 -13.21
N LYS A 67 -0.57 1.26 -14.01
CA LYS A 67 -1.70 0.49 -13.51
C LYS A 67 -1.24 -0.77 -12.78
N GLU A 68 -0.33 -1.54 -13.37
CA GLU A 68 0.24 -2.75 -12.75
C GLU A 68 0.99 -2.42 -11.46
N LEU A 69 1.87 -1.42 -11.50
CA LEU A 69 2.67 -0.98 -10.36
C LEU A 69 1.78 -0.57 -9.17
N PHE A 70 0.81 0.32 -9.40
CA PHE A 70 -0.05 0.78 -8.31
C PHE A 70 -1.00 -0.31 -7.81
N THR A 71 -1.41 -1.24 -8.66
CA THR A 71 -2.20 -2.41 -8.23
C THR A 71 -1.39 -3.29 -7.28
N LEU A 72 -0.13 -3.59 -7.60
CA LEU A 72 0.76 -4.36 -6.72
C LEU A 72 0.98 -3.67 -5.38
N VAL A 73 1.27 -2.36 -5.41
CA VAL A 73 1.45 -1.57 -4.18
C VAL A 73 0.16 -1.56 -3.33
N HIS A 74 -1.00 -1.48 -3.97
CA HIS A 74 -2.28 -1.51 -3.27
C HIS A 74 -2.54 -2.88 -2.63
N GLN A 75 -2.27 -3.96 -3.35
CA GLN A 75 -2.42 -5.32 -2.84
C GLN A 75 -1.59 -5.57 -1.58
N GLU A 76 -0.30 -5.18 -1.59
CA GLU A 76 0.57 -5.24 -0.40
C GLU A 76 0.00 -4.43 0.78
N SER A 77 -0.67 -3.32 0.50
CA SER A 77 -1.31 -2.48 1.53
C SER A 77 -2.52 -3.16 2.15
N ILE A 78 -3.31 -3.89 1.36
CA ILE A 78 -4.46 -4.67 1.84
C ILE A 78 -3.95 -5.80 2.73
N GLU A 79 -2.91 -6.52 2.30
CA GLU A 79 -2.32 -7.61 3.06
C GLU A 79 -1.73 -7.11 4.40
N THR A 80 -1.04 -5.98 4.37
CA THR A 80 -0.54 -5.30 5.58
C THR A 80 -1.67 -4.97 6.56
N GLN A 81 -2.78 -4.39 6.07
CA GLN A 81 -3.95 -4.09 6.90
C GLN A 81 -4.62 -5.37 7.44
N SER A 82 -4.71 -6.41 6.61
CA SER A 82 -5.36 -7.69 6.96
C SER A 82 -4.60 -8.42 8.07
N ARG A 83 -3.27 -8.36 8.05
CA ARG A 83 -2.41 -8.92 9.10
C ARG A 83 -2.64 -8.29 10.49
N ILE A 84 -3.10 -7.04 10.56
CA ILE A 84 -3.42 -6.36 11.82
C ILE A 84 -4.69 -6.92 12.42
N LEU A 85 -5.69 -7.21 11.57
CA LEU A 85 -6.96 -7.78 11.98
C LEU A 85 -6.79 -9.23 12.43
N SER A 86 -5.96 -10.03 11.75
CA SER A 86 -5.72 -11.42 12.14
C SER A 86 -4.94 -11.57 13.45
N LYS A 87 -3.92 -10.73 13.72
CA LYS A 87 -3.11 -10.81 14.95
C LYS A 87 -3.89 -10.61 16.26
N LYS A 88 -5.06 -9.96 16.22
CA LYS A 88 -5.89 -9.75 17.43
C LYS A 88 -6.70 -10.99 17.82
N ASN A 89 -6.99 -11.90 16.87
CA ASN A 89 -7.78 -13.10 17.15
C ASN A 89 -7.04 -14.16 17.98
N ASP A 90 -5.71 -14.07 18.09
CA ASP A 90 -4.90 -15.00 18.90
C ASP A 90 -4.70 -14.57 20.37
N HIS A 91 -5.15 -13.37 20.75
CA HIS A 91 -4.99 -12.86 22.13
C HIS A 91 -6.33 -12.78 22.91
N GLY A 92 -7.37 -13.47 22.41
CA GLY A 92 -8.72 -13.48 23.01
C GLY A 92 -9.15 -14.78 23.68
N SER A 93 -8.28 -15.80 23.78
CA SER A 93 -8.63 -17.12 24.31
C SER A 93 -7.79 -17.52 25.54
N HIS A 94 -7.66 -16.63 26.52
CA HIS A 94 -7.41 -17.05 27.90
C HIS A 94 -8.08 -16.08 28.88
N GLN A 95 -8.86 -16.66 29.81
CA GLN A 95 -9.83 -16.09 30.77
C GLN A 95 -11.27 -16.20 30.23
N THR A 96 -12.17 -17.02 30.77
CA THR A 96 -12.37 -17.49 32.16
C THR A 96 -12.97 -18.90 32.21
N GLU A 97 -12.81 -19.50 33.40
CA GLU A 97 -13.40 -20.71 33.98
C GLU A 97 -14.73 -21.23 33.41
#